data_AF-A0A097IG44-F1
#
_entry.id   AF-A0A097IG44-F1
#
_cell.length_a   1.000
_cell.length_b   1.000
_cell.length_c   1.000
_cell.angle_alpha   90.00
_cell.angle_beta   90.00
_cell.angle_gamma   90.00
#
_symmetry.space_group_name_H-M   'P 1'
#
loop_
_entity.id
_entity.type
_entity.pdbx_description
1 polymer ?
#
loop_
_entity_poly.entity_id
_entity_poly.type
_entity_poly.pdbx_seq_one_letter_code
_entity_poly.pdbx_strand_id
1 'polypeptide(L)'
;MSSISLTFTVEPRALGVSAGGSTFYFTVLDSRLPEILTVRAFCLNSTRSTTPEKFSATASVDAMTDPAELAHQLSVDQVAFADLPDDPALQDQLVEALDEGTGIVITPPGGETPAGLRDLAQDVLDASELDTVIVRSPDALAAVSHVHSRSSLESAQEHLVAQPDYVVGVREFLGEVGSFDMPWLALAAVAALALLAVVAWTAVSVRSTGLTQ
;
A
#
# COMPACT_ATOMS: atom_id res chain seq x y z
N MET A 1 28.62 10.14 0.71
CA MET A 1 28.36 10.35 -0.73
C MET A 1 28.00 8.99 -1.30
N SER A 2 26.71 8.66 -1.39
CA SER A 2 26.26 7.37 -1.95
C SER A 2 26.43 7.40 -3.46
N SER A 3 27.12 6.41 -4.00
CA SER A 3 27.26 6.20 -5.44
C SER A 3 26.18 5.21 -5.87
N ILE A 4 25.25 5.65 -6.71
CA ILE A 4 24.21 4.81 -7.29
C ILE A 4 24.68 4.47 -8.72
N SER A 5 24.95 3.19 -8.98
CA SER A 5 25.29 2.70 -10.32
C SER A 5 24.02 2.26 -11.04
N LEU A 6 23.53 3.09 -11.96
CA LEU A 6 22.44 2.73 -12.87
C LEU A 6 23.03 2.24 -14.19
N THR A 7 22.70 1.00 -14.57
CA THR A 7 23.08 0.43 -15.87
C THR A 7 21.94 0.63 -16.85
N PHE A 8 22.14 1.46 -17.87
CA PHE A 8 21.16 1.71 -18.92
C PHE A 8 21.48 0.84 -20.15
N THR A 9 20.52 0.02 -20.59
CA THR A 9 20.58 -0.64 -21.90
C THR A 9 19.85 0.25 -22.91
N VAL A 10 20.58 0.84 -23.84
CA VAL A 10 20.00 1.70 -24.88
C VAL A 10 19.79 0.88 -26.16
N GLU A 11 18.55 0.81 -26.66
CA GLU A 11 18.28 0.19 -27.95
C GLU A 11 18.93 0.98 -29.09
N PRO A 12 19.67 0.32 -30.00
CA PRO A 12 20.45 1.02 -31.04
C PRO A 12 19.59 1.73 -32.10
N ARG A 13 18.28 1.46 -32.13
CA ARG A 13 17.37 1.99 -33.17
C ARG A 13 16.97 3.45 -32.96
N ALA A 14 17.04 3.98 -31.74
CA ALA A 14 16.67 5.37 -31.43
C ALA A 14 17.79 6.38 -31.74
N LEU A 15 19.01 5.92 -32.03
CA LEU A 15 20.20 6.78 -32.07
C LEU A 15 20.74 7.07 -33.47
N GLY A 16 20.32 6.33 -34.51
CA GLY A 16 20.96 6.47 -35.84
C GLY A 16 22.49 6.26 -35.83
N VAL A 17 23.03 5.70 -34.74
CA VAL A 17 24.46 5.50 -34.51
C VAL A 17 24.78 4.03 -34.71
N SER A 18 25.61 3.76 -35.72
CA SER A 18 26.12 2.42 -36.04
C SER A 18 26.98 1.89 -34.89
N ALA A 19 26.83 0.60 -34.58
CA ALA A 19 27.51 -0.14 -33.53
C ALA A 19 29.03 0.09 -33.58
N GLY A 20 29.52 0.99 -32.73
CA GLY A 20 30.92 1.36 -32.62
C GLY A 20 31.18 2.01 -31.28
N GLY A 21 31.38 1.19 -30.25
CA GLY A 21 32.16 1.52 -29.05
C GLY A 21 31.91 2.86 -28.35
N SER A 22 30.67 3.37 -28.32
CA SER A 22 30.36 4.61 -27.60
C SER A 22 29.91 4.29 -26.17
N THR A 23 30.76 4.60 -25.19
CA THR A 23 30.42 4.58 -23.76
C THR A 23 29.75 5.89 -23.38
N PHE A 24 28.51 5.83 -22.90
CA PHE A 24 27.77 7.00 -22.43
C PHE A 24 27.92 7.14 -20.91
N TYR A 25 28.20 8.35 -20.44
CA TYR A 25 28.22 8.68 -19.02
C TYR A 25 27.04 9.59 -18.70
N PHE A 26 26.30 9.24 -17.65
CA PHE A 26 25.17 9.99 -17.16
C PHE A 26 25.54 10.61 -15.82
N THR A 27 25.28 11.91 -15.64
CA THR A 27 25.44 12.60 -14.36
C THR A 27 24.08 13.14 -13.93
N VAL A 28 23.68 12.81 -12.71
CA VAL A 28 22.45 13.33 -12.09
C VAL A 28 22.75 14.76 -11.61
N LEU A 29 22.07 15.74 -12.20
CA LEU A 29 22.40 17.17 -11.98
C LEU A 29 21.55 17.83 -10.89
N ASP A 30 20.36 17.31 -10.59
CA ASP A 30 19.49 17.90 -9.58
C ASP A 30 18.60 16.84 -8.95
N SER A 31 18.60 16.78 -7.61
CA SER A 31 17.84 15.83 -6.79
C SER A 31 16.83 16.54 -5.89
N ARG A 32 16.51 17.82 -6.15
CA ARG A 32 15.66 18.64 -5.26
C ARG A 32 14.22 18.84 -5.75
N LEU A 33 13.83 18.26 -6.89
CA LEU A 33 12.46 18.29 -7.40
C LEU A 33 12.02 16.85 -7.72
N PRO A 34 10.97 16.31 -7.06
CA PRO A 34 10.59 14.91 -7.19
C PRO A 34 10.01 14.54 -8.57
N GLU A 35 9.68 15.51 -9.41
CA GLU A 35 8.95 15.24 -10.66
C GLU A 35 9.83 15.10 -11.91
N ILE A 36 11.11 15.53 -11.91
CA ILE A 36 11.96 15.46 -13.12
C ILE A 36 13.42 15.17 -12.76
N LEU A 37 13.82 13.91 -12.82
CA LEU A 37 15.24 13.55 -12.87
C LEU A 37 15.82 13.99 -14.21
N THR A 38 16.40 15.19 -14.27
CA THR A 38 17.04 15.68 -15.50
C THR A 38 18.40 15.00 -15.67
N VAL A 39 18.43 13.95 -16.48
CA VAL A 39 19.66 13.26 -16.86
C VAL A 39 20.19 13.88 -18.16
N ARG A 40 21.35 14.57 -18.10
CA ARG A 40 22.06 14.98 -19.31
C ARG A 40 23.02 13.88 -19.75
N ALA A 41 22.78 13.30 -20.92
CA ALA A 41 23.78 12.48 -21.60
C ALA A 41 24.87 13.39 -22.18
N PHE A 42 26.13 13.17 -21.81
CA PHE A 42 27.27 13.86 -22.41
C PHE A 42 28.03 12.84 -23.28
N CYS A 43 28.01 13.04 -24.59
CA CYS A 43 28.76 12.21 -25.52
C CYS A 43 30.19 12.77 -25.63
N LEU A 44 31.15 12.15 -24.94
CA LEU A 44 32.50 12.71 -24.79
C LEU A 44 33.44 12.51 -26.00
N ASN A 45 32.98 11.98 -27.14
CA ASN A 45 33.88 11.69 -28.27
C ASN A 45 33.29 11.86 -29.67
N SER A 46 32.51 12.93 -29.93
CA SER A 46 32.10 13.26 -31.30
C SER A 46 32.36 14.73 -31.61
N THR A 47 33.28 15.00 -32.52
CA THR A 47 33.63 16.35 -33.03
C THR A 47 32.57 16.94 -33.96
N ARG A 48 31.29 16.61 -33.77
CA ARG A 48 30.19 17.20 -34.55
C ARG A 48 29.25 17.96 -33.64
N SER A 49 29.32 19.29 -33.79
CA SER A 49 28.30 20.24 -33.41
C SER A 49 26.96 19.87 -34.03
N THR A 50 26.02 19.41 -33.21
CA THR A 50 24.59 19.51 -33.52
C THR A 50 23.84 19.86 -32.24
N THR A 51 23.20 21.02 -32.28
CA THR A 51 22.03 21.51 -31.54
C THR A 51 21.50 20.64 -30.39
N PRO A 52 21.26 21.20 -29.18
CA PRO A 52 20.69 20.44 -28.08
C PRO A 52 19.22 20.11 -28.39
N GLU A 53 18.96 18.91 -28.92
CA GLU A 53 17.61 18.34 -28.86
C GLU A 53 17.30 18.01 -27.39
N LYS A 54 16.13 18.45 -26.91
CA LYS A 54 15.62 18.08 -25.59
C LYS A 54 15.40 16.56 -25.58
N PHE A 55 16.30 15.83 -24.96
CA PHE A 55 16.16 14.40 -24.72
C PHE A 55 15.36 14.22 -23.42
N SER A 56 14.08 13.87 -23.53
CA SER A 56 13.29 13.38 -22.39
C SER A 56 13.38 11.87 -22.37
N ALA A 57 14.12 11.31 -21.41
CA ALA A 57 14.05 9.91 -21.05
C ALA A 57 13.17 9.80 -19.80
N THR A 58 12.01 9.18 -19.93
CA THR A 58 11.19 8.76 -18.79
C THR A 58 11.77 7.45 -18.29
N ALA A 59 12.42 7.46 -17.13
CA ALA A 59 12.78 6.22 -16.44
C ALA A 59 11.54 5.77 -15.66
N SER A 60 10.77 4.83 -16.22
CA SER A 60 9.87 4.01 -15.41
C SER A 60 10.75 2.98 -14.72
N VAL A 61 11.04 3.21 -13.45
CA VAL A 61 11.59 2.18 -12.57
C VAL A 61 10.38 1.37 -12.14
N ASP A 62 10.06 0.30 -12.88
CA ASP A 62 9.24 -0.78 -12.31
C ASP A 62 10.06 -1.33 -11.15
N ALA A 63 9.72 -0.93 -9.92
CA ALA A 63 10.30 -1.46 -8.70
C ALA A 63 9.82 -2.92 -8.58
N MET A 64 10.49 -3.81 -9.31
CA MET A 64 10.17 -5.23 -9.36
C MET A 64 10.75 -5.90 -8.11
N THR A 65 10.23 -5.55 -6.93
CA THR A 65 10.33 -6.46 -5.77
C THR A 65 9.43 -7.65 -6.08
N ASP A 66 9.99 -8.86 -6.03
CA ASP A 66 9.26 -10.10 -6.35
C ASP A 66 8.16 -10.35 -5.30
N PRO A 67 6.87 -10.40 -5.69
CA PRO A 67 5.77 -10.62 -4.74
C PRO A 67 5.89 -11.95 -3.99
N ALA A 68 6.55 -12.97 -4.56
CA ALA A 68 6.77 -14.24 -3.88
C ALA A 68 7.76 -14.11 -2.71
N GLU A 69 8.76 -13.24 -2.83
CA GLU A 69 9.70 -12.97 -1.74
C GLU A 69 9.01 -12.19 -0.60
N LEU A 70 8.18 -11.21 -0.95
CA LEU A 70 7.37 -10.48 0.03
C LEU A 70 6.40 -11.42 0.75
N ALA A 71 5.70 -12.29 0.02
CA ALA A 71 4.84 -13.29 0.62
C ALA A 71 5.61 -14.24 1.55
N HIS A 72 6.86 -14.59 1.21
CA HIS A 72 7.70 -15.38 2.09
C HIS A 72 8.03 -14.64 3.39
N GLN A 73 8.43 -13.37 3.34
CA GLN A 73 8.67 -12.56 4.55
C GLN A 73 7.40 -12.46 5.41
N LEU A 74 6.26 -12.16 4.79
CA LEU A 74 4.96 -12.12 5.48
C LEU A 74 4.60 -13.44 6.16
N SER A 75 5.03 -14.59 5.60
CA SER A 75 4.82 -15.90 6.23
C SER A 75 5.68 -16.14 7.48
N VAL A 76 6.78 -15.41 7.63
CA VAL A 76 7.66 -15.51 8.80
C VAL A 76 7.13 -14.66 9.96
N ASP A 77 6.76 -13.41 9.67
CA ASP A 77 6.49 -12.41 10.69
C ASP A 77 5.45 -11.34 10.29
N GLN A 78 4.59 -11.60 9.29
CA GLN A 78 3.50 -10.72 8.84
C GLN A 78 3.93 -9.31 8.39
N VAL A 79 5.22 -8.99 8.35
CA VAL A 79 5.76 -7.68 7.98
C VAL A 79 6.86 -7.87 6.94
N ALA A 80 6.78 -7.14 5.84
CA ALA A 80 7.80 -7.17 4.79
C ALA A 80 8.27 -5.76 4.44
N PHE A 81 9.55 -5.63 4.10
CA PHE A 81 10.14 -4.36 3.67
C PHE A 81 10.55 -4.48 2.19
N ALA A 82 9.81 -3.82 1.31
CA ALA A 82 10.11 -3.81 -0.12
C ALA A 82 11.14 -2.73 -0.43
N ASP A 83 12.29 -3.11 -0.99
CA ASP A 83 13.38 -2.20 -1.38
C ASP A 83 13.85 -1.25 -0.25
N LEU A 84 13.66 -1.67 1.00
CA LEU A 84 14.02 -0.93 2.21
C LEU A 84 14.84 -1.83 3.13
N PRO A 85 15.77 -1.27 3.92
CA PRO A 85 16.42 -2.04 4.98
C PRO A 85 15.42 -2.40 6.07
N ASP A 86 15.56 -3.61 6.63
CA ASP A 86 14.75 -4.05 7.76
C ASP A 86 14.89 -3.09 8.96
N ASP A 87 13.78 -2.81 9.62
CA ASP A 87 13.72 -2.09 10.90
C ASP A 87 13.08 -2.99 11.95
N PRO A 88 13.89 -3.72 12.76
CA PRO A 88 13.37 -4.66 13.75
C PRO A 88 12.46 -4.02 14.79
N ALA A 89 12.72 -2.76 15.16
CA ALA A 89 11.92 -2.09 16.17
C ALA A 89 10.54 -1.72 15.65
N LEU A 90 10.45 -1.27 14.39
CA LEU A 90 9.17 -1.02 13.72
C LEU A 90 8.43 -2.33 13.44
N GLN A 91 9.16 -3.34 12.98
CA GLN A 91 8.65 -4.67 12.71
C GLN A 91 7.96 -5.27 13.95
N ASP A 92 8.64 -5.34 15.09
CA ASP A 92 8.07 -5.87 16.33
C ASP A 92 6.77 -5.16 16.73
N GLN A 93 6.72 -3.83 16.57
CA GLN A 93 5.53 -3.04 16.89
C GLN A 93 4.37 -3.28 15.91
N LEU A 94 4.68 -3.51 14.63
CA LEU A 94 3.69 -3.84 13.61
C LEU A 94 3.14 -5.24 13.80
N VAL A 95 3.99 -6.22 14.10
CA VAL A 95 3.55 -7.58 14.44
C VAL A 95 2.58 -7.58 15.62
N GLU A 96 2.84 -6.77 16.65
CA GLU A 96 1.93 -6.63 17.80
C GLU A 96 0.61 -5.91 17.43
N ALA A 97 0.61 -5.08 16.38
CA ALA A 97 -0.54 -4.31 15.96
C ALA A 97 -1.43 -5.02 14.93
N LEU A 98 -0.93 -6.06 14.27
CA LEU A 98 -1.64 -6.79 13.22
C LEU A 98 -2.51 -7.91 13.81
N ASP A 99 -3.68 -8.10 13.21
CA ASP A 99 -4.53 -9.27 13.47
C ASP A 99 -3.96 -10.51 12.75
N GLU A 100 -4.29 -11.70 13.26
CA GLU A 100 -3.94 -12.96 12.61
C GLU A 100 -4.47 -13.00 11.16
N GLY A 101 -3.62 -13.42 10.22
CA GLY A 101 -3.99 -13.50 8.80
C GLY A 101 -3.91 -12.16 8.05
N THR A 102 -3.38 -11.10 8.70
CA THR A 102 -3.11 -9.81 8.06
C THR A 102 -1.61 -9.56 7.95
N GLY A 103 -1.15 -9.21 6.75
CA GLY A 103 0.23 -8.81 6.50
C GLY A 103 0.37 -7.35 6.07
N ILE A 104 1.52 -6.75 6.35
CA ILE A 104 1.86 -5.39 5.88
C ILE A 104 3.21 -5.36 5.13
N VAL A 105 3.22 -4.70 3.98
CA VAL A 105 4.42 -4.39 3.20
C VAL A 105 4.70 -2.89 3.28
N ILE A 106 5.91 -2.54 3.68
CA ILE A 106 6.38 -1.14 3.70
C ILE A 106 7.22 -0.87 2.45
N THR A 107 6.88 0.20 1.73
CA THR A 107 7.54 0.58 0.48
C THR A 107 8.14 1.99 0.57
N PRO A 108 9.17 2.31 -0.22
CA PRO A 108 9.81 3.63 -0.19
C PRO A 108 8.87 4.74 -0.70
N PRO A 109 9.11 6.01 -0.30
CA PRO A 109 8.36 7.17 -0.80
C PRO A 109 8.53 7.34 -2.31
N GLY A 110 7.46 7.81 -2.97
CA GLY A 110 7.46 8.11 -4.41
C GLY A 110 7.66 6.91 -5.33
N GLY A 111 7.61 5.67 -4.82
CA GLY A 111 7.87 4.46 -5.60
C GLY A 111 6.72 4.05 -6.53
N GLU A 112 5.47 4.17 -6.07
CA GLU A 112 4.32 3.67 -6.82
C GLU A 112 3.08 4.55 -6.70
N THR A 113 2.24 4.51 -7.74
CA THR A 113 0.91 5.13 -7.71
C THR A 113 -0.04 4.29 -6.83
N PRO A 114 -1.17 4.85 -6.34
CA PRO A 114 -2.18 4.05 -5.63
C PRO A 114 -2.74 2.86 -6.42
N ALA A 115 -2.61 2.87 -7.76
CA ALA A 115 -2.93 1.72 -8.59
C ALA A 115 -1.82 0.65 -8.52
N GLY A 116 -0.55 1.06 -8.66
CA GLY A 116 0.59 0.15 -8.53
C GLY A 116 0.65 -0.52 -7.16
N LEU A 117 0.45 0.23 -6.08
CA LEU A 117 0.38 -0.34 -4.72
C LEU A 117 -0.74 -1.39 -4.58
N ARG A 118 -1.86 -1.21 -5.30
CA ARG A 118 -2.97 -2.17 -5.29
C ARG A 118 -2.63 -3.42 -6.08
N ASP A 119 -1.97 -3.26 -7.22
CA ASP A 119 -1.52 -4.38 -8.04
C ASP A 119 -0.47 -5.21 -7.26
N LEU A 120 0.49 -4.54 -6.61
CA LEU A 120 1.45 -5.19 -5.71
C LEU A 120 0.76 -5.89 -4.54
N ALA A 121 -0.20 -5.23 -3.88
CA ALA A 121 -0.96 -5.84 -2.77
C ALA A 121 -1.71 -7.10 -3.23
N GLN A 122 -2.28 -7.07 -4.44
CA GLN A 122 -2.97 -8.22 -5.03
C GLN A 122 -2.00 -9.35 -5.35
N ASP A 123 -0.88 -9.05 -6.00
CA ASP A 123 0.13 -10.05 -6.35
C ASP A 123 0.71 -10.73 -5.10
N VAL A 124 0.96 -9.96 -4.03
CA VAL A 124 1.41 -10.50 -2.74
C VAL A 124 0.32 -11.32 -2.05
N LEU A 125 -0.93 -10.86 -2.06
CA LEU A 125 -2.05 -11.60 -1.49
C LEU A 125 -2.19 -12.96 -2.19
N ASP A 126 -2.19 -12.97 -3.53
CA ASP A 126 -2.30 -14.18 -4.35
C ASP A 126 -1.11 -15.14 -4.16
N ALA A 127 0.06 -14.64 -3.77
CA ALA A 127 1.25 -15.42 -3.47
C ALA A 127 1.35 -15.86 -1.99
N SER A 128 0.49 -15.35 -1.11
CA SER A 128 0.49 -15.60 0.33
C SER A 128 -0.67 -16.49 0.77
N GLU A 129 -0.64 -16.96 2.02
CA GLU A 129 -1.77 -17.63 2.67
C GLU A 129 -2.56 -16.68 3.59
N LEU A 130 -2.41 -15.37 3.41
CA LEU A 130 -3.06 -14.34 4.22
C LEU A 130 -4.46 -14.01 3.69
N ASP A 131 -5.32 -13.54 4.58
CA ASP A 131 -6.66 -13.07 4.22
C ASP A 131 -6.65 -11.60 3.80
N THR A 132 -5.70 -10.81 4.32
CA THR A 132 -5.58 -9.38 4.07
C THR A 132 -4.12 -8.96 3.93
N VAL A 133 -3.82 -8.18 2.89
CA VAL A 133 -2.50 -7.59 2.67
C VAL A 133 -2.63 -6.07 2.55
N ILE A 134 -1.82 -5.37 3.33
CA ILE A 134 -1.72 -3.92 3.36
C ILE A 134 -0.37 -3.52 2.76
N VAL A 135 -0.35 -2.61 1.79
CA VAL A 135 0.88 -2.05 1.24
C VAL A 135 0.91 -0.55 1.52
N ARG A 136 1.93 -0.09 2.25
CA ARG A 136 2.06 1.30 2.70
C ARG A 136 3.39 1.88 2.23
N SER A 137 3.29 2.95 1.43
CA SER A 137 4.37 3.93 1.25
C SER A 137 4.12 5.11 2.19
N PRO A 138 5.06 6.05 2.44
CA PRO A 138 4.77 7.27 3.20
C PRO A 138 3.61 8.11 2.63
N ASP A 139 3.48 8.18 1.31
CA ASP A 139 2.58 9.11 0.62
C ASP A 139 1.26 8.48 0.16
N ALA A 140 1.20 7.14 0.10
CA ALA A 140 0.04 6.40 -0.39
C ALA A 140 -0.08 5.02 0.28
N LEU A 141 -1.27 4.43 0.15
CA LEU A 141 -1.64 3.14 0.70
C LEU A 141 -2.51 2.38 -0.31
N ALA A 142 -2.35 1.06 -0.34
CA ALA A 142 -3.39 0.16 -0.81
C ALA A 142 -3.60 -0.99 0.19
N ALA A 143 -4.82 -1.53 0.25
CA ALA A 143 -5.12 -2.74 1.02
C ALA A 143 -6.07 -3.60 0.20
N VAL A 144 -5.85 -4.92 0.24
CA VAL A 144 -6.63 -5.93 -0.47
C VAL A 144 -6.96 -7.05 0.52
N SER A 145 -8.17 -7.59 0.44
CA SER A 145 -8.63 -8.66 1.32
C SER A 145 -9.57 -9.62 0.60
N HIS A 146 -9.54 -10.88 1.01
CA HIS A 146 -10.52 -11.90 0.62
C HIS A 146 -11.77 -11.90 1.52
N VAL A 147 -11.67 -11.36 2.74
CA VAL A 147 -12.72 -11.39 3.75
C VAL A 147 -13.47 -10.06 3.89
N HIS A 148 -12.77 -8.94 3.70
CA HIS A 148 -13.37 -7.61 3.83
C HIS A 148 -13.91 -7.08 2.50
N SER A 149 -15.01 -6.34 2.57
CA SER A 149 -15.56 -5.66 1.39
C SER A 149 -14.62 -4.55 0.92
N ARG A 150 -14.56 -4.32 -0.40
CA ARG A 150 -13.77 -3.23 -0.98
C ARG A 150 -14.13 -1.86 -0.38
N SER A 151 -15.41 -1.61 -0.16
CA SER A 151 -15.86 -0.35 0.46
C SER A 151 -15.36 -0.17 1.90
N SER A 152 -15.31 -1.25 2.68
CA SER A 152 -14.79 -1.21 4.06
C SER A 152 -13.31 -0.83 4.05
N LEU A 153 -12.53 -1.46 3.17
CA LEU A 153 -11.11 -1.13 3.03
C LEU A 153 -10.93 0.32 2.62
N GLU A 154 -11.61 0.78 1.56
CA GLU A 154 -11.52 2.16 1.03
C GLU A 154 -11.89 3.22 2.08
N SER A 155 -12.94 2.99 2.89
CA SER A 155 -13.32 3.93 3.97
C SER A 155 -12.27 4.00 5.09
N ALA A 156 -11.56 2.91 5.37
CA ALA A 156 -10.54 2.89 6.42
C ALA A 156 -9.18 3.44 5.96
N GLN A 157 -8.90 3.52 4.65
CA GLN A 157 -7.59 3.97 4.12
C GLN A 157 -7.22 5.40 4.53
N GLU A 158 -8.22 6.27 4.73
CA GLU A 158 -7.99 7.67 5.11
C GLU A 158 -7.21 7.80 6.43
N HIS A 159 -7.47 6.90 7.39
CA HIS A 159 -6.80 6.88 8.69
C HIS A 159 -5.31 6.53 8.59
N LEU A 160 -4.98 5.56 7.73
CA LEU A 160 -3.61 5.11 7.50
C LEU A 160 -2.74 6.15 6.78
N VAL A 161 -3.30 6.87 5.81
CA VAL A 161 -2.55 7.89 5.05
C VAL A 161 -2.33 9.15 5.89
N ALA A 162 -3.31 9.54 6.70
CA ALA A 162 -3.23 10.74 7.52
C ALA A 162 -2.25 10.60 8.71
N GLN A 163 -1.95 9.37 9.12
CA GLN A 163 -1.10 9.09 10.28
C GLN A 163 0.37 8.88 9.87
N PRO A 164 1.33 9.69 10.37
CA PRO A 164 2.75 9.47 10.13
C PRO A 164 3.32 8.26 10.89
N ASP A 165 2.69 7.87 11.99
CA ASP A 165 3.03 6.68 12.76
C ASP A 165 2.33 5.45 12.17
N TYR A 166 3.12 4.56 11.55
CA TYR A 166 2.64 3.34 10.91
C TYR A 166 1.85 2.44 11.86
N VAL A 167 2.31 2.30 13.10
CA VAL A 167 1.71 1.38 14.09
C VAL A 167 0.34 1.89 14.50
N VAL A 168 0.23 3.19 14.78
CA VAL A 168 -1.05 3.82 15.11
C VAL A 168 -2.01 3.75 13.93
N GLY A 169 -1.52 4.03 12.71
CA GLY A 169 -2.32 3.95 11.50
C GLY A 169 -2.91 2.55 11.25
N VAL A 170 -2.10 1.50 11.43
CA VAL A 170 -2.55 0.11 11.28
C VAL A 170 -3.63 -0.25 12.31
N ARG A 171 -3.45 0.14 13.57
CA ARG A 171 -4.46 -0.13 14.61
C ARG A 171 -5.78 0.56 14.34
N GLU A 172 -5.74 1.82 13.92
CA GLU A 172 -6.96 2.56 13.56
C GLU A 172 -7.65 1.96 12.33
N PHE A 173 -6.88 1.56 11.32
CA PHE A 173 -7.42 0.88 10.13
C PHE A 173 -8.10 -0.44 10.47
N LEU A 174 -7.44 -1.34 11.21
CA LEU A 174 -8.01 -2.64 11.56
C LEU A 174 -9.24 -2.48 12.48
N GLY A 175 -9.22 -1.52 13.40
CA GLY A 175 -10.38 -1.18 14.22
C GLY A 175 -11.58 -0.73 13.39
N GLU A 176 -11.37 0.11 12.37
CA GLU A 176 -12.42 0.60 11.49
C GLU A 176 -12.93 -0.51 10.56
N VAL A 177 -12.03 -1.29 9.93
CA VAL A 177 -12.39 -2.41 9.05
C VAL A 177 -13.21 -3.46 9.82
N GLY A 178 -12.78 -3.85 11.02
CA GLY A 178 -13.50 -4.81 11.86
C GLY A 178 -14.87 -4.30 12.36
N SER A 179 -15.08 -2.99 12.41
CA SER A 179 -16.39 -2.42 12.78
C SER A 179 -17.48 -2.70 11.74
N PHE A 180 -17.09 -2.85 10.46
CA PHE A 180 -18.00 -3.20 9.38
C PHE A 180 -18.39 -4.68 9.38
N ASP A 181 -17.56 -5.55 9.98
CA ASP A 181 -17.84 -6.99 10.13
C ASP A 181 -18.66 -7.33 11.39
N MET A 182 -18.94 -6.34 12.25
CA MET A 182 -19.83 -6.51 13.39
C MET A 182 -21.19 -7.08 12.92
N PRO A 183 -21.75 -8.14 13.54
CA PRO A 183 -22.98 -8.77 13.09
C PRO A 183 -24.20 -7.90 13.41
N TRP A 184 -24.38 -6.82 12.66
CA TRP A 184 -25.47 -5.84 12.80
C TRP A 184 -26.84 -6.52 12.79
N LEU A 185 -26.99 -7.62 12.05
CA LEU A 185 -28.21 -8.40 12.03
C LEU A 185 -28.50 -9.09 13.37
N ALA A 186 -27.47 -9.62 14.04
CA ALA A 186 -27.61 -10.21 15.36
C ALA A 186 -27.95 -9.13 16.40
N LEU A 187 -27.27 -7.98 16.36
CA LEU A 187 -27.57 -6.85 17.23
C LEU A 187 -29.00 -6.33 17.01
N ALA A 188 -29.42 -6.16 15.75
CA ALA A 188 -30.78 -5.77 15.40
C ALA A 188 -31.82 -6.79 15.87
N ALA A 189 -31.52 -8.10 15.77
CA ALA A 189 -32.40 -9.15 16.26
C ALA A 189 -32.56 -9.08 17.79
N VAL A 190 -31.47 -8.89 18.53
CA VAL A 190 -31.53 -8.71 20.00
C VAL A 190 -32.32 -7.45 20.36
N ALA A 191 -32.09 -6.33 19.67
CA ALA A 191 -32.85 -5.10 19.88
C ALA A 191 -34.35 -5.29 19.59
N ALA A 192 -34.70 -6.01 18.53
CA ALA A 192 -36.08 -6.32 18.20
C ALA A 192 -36.75 -7.20 19.26
N LEU A 193 -36.05 -8.21 19.78
CA LEU A 193 -36.54 -9.05 20.88
C LEU A 193 -36.75 -8.24 22.16
N ALA A 194 -35.84 -7.33 22.49
CA ALA A 194 -35.99 -6.44 23.63
C ALA A 194 -37.23 -5.53 23.49
N LEU A 195 -37.45 -4.97 22.30
CA LEU A 195 -38.64 -4.16 22.02
C LEU A 195 -39.93 -4.97 22.14
N LEU A 196 -39.97 -6.20 21.62
CA LEU A 196 -41.13 -7.09 21.76
C LEU A 196 -41.40 -7.43 23.24
N ALA A 197 -40.36 -7.65 24.03
CA ALA A 197 -40.50 -7.89 25.47
C ALA A 197 -41.10 -6.67 26.20
N VAL A 198 -40.66 -5.45 25.86
CA VAL A 198 -41.22 -4.21 26.42
C VAL A 198 -42.69 -4.04 26.01
N VAL A 199 -43.04 -4.31 24.76
CA VAL A 199 -44.43 -4.25 24.28
C VAL A 199 -45.31 -5.27 25.00
N ALA A 200 -44.83 -6.50 25.18
CA ALA A 200 -45.56 -7.53 25.91
C ALA A 200 -45.75 -7.16 27.39
N TRP A 201 -44.69 -6.66 28.03
CA TRP A 201 -44.74 -6.22 29.43
C TRP A 201 -45.70 -5.06 29.65
N THR A 202 -45.67 -4.06 28.78
CA THR A 202 -46.58 -2.91 28.85
C THR A 202 -48.04 -3.33 28.62
N ALA A 203 -48.30 -4.22 27.66
CA ALA A 203 -49.64 -4.77 27.42
C ALA A 203 -50.19 -5.55 28.64
N VAL A 204 -49.36 -6.39 29.28
CA VAL A 204 -49.74 -7.11 30.51
C VAL A 204 -49.99 -6.13 31.66
N SER A 205 -49.10 -5.13 31.83
CA SER A 205 -49.19 -4.13 32.89
C SER A 205 -50.49 -3.34 32.79
N VAL A 206 -50.85 -2.83 31.60
CA VAL A 206 -52.10 -2.07 31.38
C VAL A 206 -53.34 -2.93 31.62
N ARG A 207 -53.31 -4.20 31.20
CA ARG A 207 -54.43 -5.13 31.41
C ARG A 207 -54.65 -5.45 32.88
N SER A 208 -53.57 -5.52 33.68
CA SER A 208 -53.65 -5.80 35.12
C SER A 208 -54.34 -4.67 35.91
N THR A 209 -54.18 -3.41 35.48
CA THR A 209 -54.79 -2.25 36.12
C THR A 209 -56.30 -2.11 35.87
N GLY A 210 -56.80 -2.74 34.80
CA GLY A 210 -58.22 -2.70 34.41
C GLY A 210 -59.15 -3.65 35.17
N LEU A 211 -58.62 -4.57 36.00
CA LEU A 211 -59.41 -5.59 36.72
C LEU A 211 -59.70 -5.23 38.19
N THR A 212 -59.31 -4.03 38.62
CA THR A 212 -59.51 -3.52 40.00
C THR A 212 -60.65 -2.50 40.14
N GLN A 213 -61.55 -2.39 39.16
CA GLN A 213 -62.72 -1.50 39.23
C GLN A 213 -64.02 -2.25 39.47
#